data_AF-A0A9Q3ZQQ2-F1
#
_entry.id   AF-A0A9Q3ZQQ2-F1
#
_cell.length_a   1.000
_cell.length_b   1.000
_cell.length_c   1.000
_cell.angle_alpha   90.00
_cell.angle_beta   90.00
_cell.angle_gamma   90.00
#
_symmetry.space_group_name_H-M   'P 1'
#
loop_
_entity.id
_entity.type
_entity.pdbx_description
1 polymer ?
#
loop_
_entity_poly.entity_id
_entity_poly.type
_entity_poly.pdbx_seq_one_letter_code
_entity_poly.pdbx_strand_id
1 'polypeptide(L)'
;MSKIEKAKSNESGIEFSGSAETGHEVKLMNPDGLRKIFGTPDDFLAEALFTQCLKPLKANEASDKYPANDERVFMVAIVNDLAPCDAVERMLAVQMAATHVATIRSARWLANADTIPQIQVHYTGYNKLARTFAAQAEALRKHRTGGEQKVTVQHVNVSDGGQAIVGNVQAGGRGKDET
;
A
#
# COMPACT_ATOMS: atom_id res chain seq x y z
N MET A 1 33.84 0.10 -18.55
CA MET A 1 32.71 -0.53 -17.82
C MET A 1 32.72 0.01 -16.42
N SER A 2 31.84 0.97 -16.12
CA SER A 2 31.78 1.63 -14.82
C SER A 2 31.28 0.63 -13.77
N LYS A 3 32.03 0.48 -12.68
CA LYS A 3 31.61 -0.29 -11.52
C LYS A 3 30.34 0.35 -10.98
N ILE A 4 29.24 -0.40 -10.93
CA ILE A 4 28.03 0.01 -10.25
C ILE A 4 28.39 0.05 -8.77
N GLU A 5 28.51 1.26 -8.21
CA GLU A 5 28.65 1.45 -6.77
C GLU A 5 27.43 0.82 -6.09
N LYS A 6 27.69 -0.04 -5.10
CA LYS A 6 26.65 -0.62 -4.25
C LYS A 6 25.81 0.54 -3.70
N ALA A 7 24.50 0.45 -3.92
CA ALA A 7 23.54 1.41 -3.40
C ALA A 7 23.77 1.63 -1.91
N LYS A 8 23.76 2.90 -1.49
CA LYS A 8 23.88 3.35 -0.10
C LYS A 8 23.02 2.47 0.82
N SER A 9 23.59 2.08 1.95
CA SER A 9 22.91 1.33 3.01
C SER A 9 21.51 1.89 3.26
N ASN A 10 20.50 1.09 2.99
CA ASN A 10 19.11 1.45 3.26
C ASN A 10 18.96 1.69 4.77
N GLU A 11 18.26 2.74 5.18
CA GLU A 11 18.02 3.05 6.61
C GLU A 11 17.30 1.91 7.35
N SER A 12 16.70 0.97 6.63
CA SER A 12 16.13 -0.28 7.17
C SER A 12 17.18 -1.27 7.70
N GLY A 13 18.47 -1.09 7.36
CA GLY A 13 19.57 -1.95 7.82
C GLY A 13 19.50 -3.39 7.30
N ILE A 14 18.79 -3.63 6.20
CA ILE A 14 18.67 -4.96 5.57
C ILE A 14 19.43 -4.99 4.26
N GLU A 15 20.37 -5.92 4.15
CA GLU A 15 21.02 -6.30 2.90
C GLU A 15 20.52 -7.66 2.44
N PHE A 16 20.16 -7.75 1.16
CA PHE A 16 19.76 -9.00 0.51
C PHE A 16 20.89 -9.51 -0.38
N SER A 17 21.01 -10.83 -0.45
CA SER A 17 21.79 -11.53 -1.46
C SER A 17 21.11 -12.84 -1.85
N GLY A 18 21.55 -13.44 -2.95
CA GLY A 18 20.96 -14.67 -3.50
C GLY A 18 19.77 -14.42 -4.41
N SER A 19 18.90 -15.41 -4.53
CA SER A 19 17.79 -15.38 -5.50
C SER A 19 16.63 -16.28 -5.09
N ALA A 20 15.47 -16.10 -5.71
CA ALA A 20 14.30 -16.97 -5.49
C ALA A 20 14.57 -18.44 -5.84
N GLU A 21 15.53 -18.72 -6.73
CA GLU A 21 15.87 -20.09 -7.18
C GLU A 21 16.84 -20.79 -6.23
N THR A 22 17.79 -20.04 -5.67
CA THR A 22 18.91 -20.57 -4.87
C THR A 22 18.73 -20.34 -3.38
N GLY A 23 17.67 -19.64 -2.97
CA GLY A 23 17.48 -19.13 -1.62
C GLY A 23 17.97 -17.70 -1.47
N HIS A 24 17.32 -16.99 -0.53
CA HIS A 24 17.68 -15.64 -0.13
C HIS A 24 18.55 -15.69 1.13
N GLU A 25 19.68 -14.98 1.10
CA GLU A 25 20.48 -14.70 2.30
C GLU A 25 20.24 -13.25 2.69
N VAL A 26 19.91 -13.05 3.97
CA VAL A 26 19.50 -11.75 4.52
C VAL A 26 20.46 -11.38 5.62
N LYS A 27 21.16 -10.26 5.44
CA LYS A 27 22.04 -9.70 6.46
C LYS A 27 21.33 -8.54 7.13
N LEU A 28 21.04 -8.72 8.40
CA LEU A 28 20.47 -7.69 9.25
C LEU A 28 21.63 -6.95 9.94
N MET A 29 21.67 -5.63 9.82
CA MET A 29 22.61 -4.79 10.58
C MET A 29 22.31 -4.79 12.09
N ASN A 30 21.08 -5.14 12.48
CA ASN A 30 20.64 -5.25 13.86
C ASN A 30 19.93 -6.61 14.08
N PRO A 31 20.26 -7.38 15.12
CA PRO A 31 19.56 -8.64 15.42
C PRO A 31 18.04 -8.47 15.59
N ASP A 32 17.57 -7.32 16.08
CA ASP A 32 16.13 -7.01 16.21
C ASP A 32 15.53 -6.36 14.95
N GLY A 33 16.23 -6.38 13.81
CA GLY A 33 15.85 -5.65 12.60
C GLY A 33 14.43 -5.98 12.12
N LEU A 34 14.11 -7.26 11.99
CA LEU A 34 12.77 -7.70 11.54
C LEU A 34 11.68 -7.34 12.56
N ARG A 35 11.94 -7.54 13.85
CA ARG A 35 11.00 -7.17 14.92
C ARG A 35 10.62 -5.70 14.86
N LYS A 36 11.60 -4.82 14.63
CA LYS A 36 11.38 -3.37 14.48
C LYS A 36 10.53 -3.04 13.27
N ILE A 37 10.85 -3.63 12.11
CA ILE A 37 10.14 -3.39 10.85
C ILE A 37 8.68 -3.79 10.94
N PHE A 38 8.40 -4.97 11.53
CA PHE A 38 7.03 -5.47 11.68
C PHE A 38 6.40 -5.03 13.00
N GLY A 39 7.08 -4.22 13.83
CA GLY A 39 6.58 -3.75 15.12
C GLY A 39 6.10 -4.87 16.04
N THR A 40 6.73 -6.05 16.04
CA THR A 40 6.32 -7.22 16.84
C THR A 40 7.45 -7.70 17.75
N PRO A 41 7.17 -8.10 19.00
CA PRO A 41 8.17 -8.73 19.86
C PRO A 41 8.39 -10.21 19.52
N ASP A 42 7.55 -10.83 18.70
CA ASP A 42 7.66 -12.25 18.32
C ASP A 42 8.57 -12.42 17.08
N ASP A 43 9.71 -13.08 17.27
CA ASP A 43 10.71 -13.34 16.24
C ASP A 43 10.17 -14.24 15.12
N PHE A 44 9.44 -15.31 15.50
CA PHE A 44 8.85 -16.23 14.53
C PHE A 44 7.82 -15.51 13.66
N LEU A 45 6.99 -14.66 14.26
CA LEU A 45 6.03 -13.86 13.51
C LEU A 45 6.73 -12.86 12.58
N ALA A 46 7.80 -12.19 13.05
CA ALA A 46 8.56 -11.26 12.23
C ALA A 46 9.18 -11.96 11.01
N GLU A 47 9.79 -13.12 11.20
CA GLU A 47 10.35 -13.95 10.12
C GLU A 47 9.28 -14.47 9.15
N ALA A 48 8.11 -14.87 9.67
CA ALA A 48 7.00 -15.33 8.87
C ALA A 48 6.44 -14.20 7.97
N LEU A 49 6.25 -13.00 8.52
CA LEU A 49 5.80 -11.82 7.76
C LEU A 49 6.84 -11.38 6.73
N PHE A 50 8.12 -11.40 7.10
CA PHE A 50 9.23 -11.16 6.17
C PHE A 50 9.20 -12.13 4.99
N THR A 51 9.04 -13.42 5.26
CA THR A 51 8.95 -14.43 4.19
C THR A 51 7.73 -14.17 3.30
N GLN A 52 6.61 -13.75 3.88
CA GLN A 52 5.42 -13.37 3.11
C GLN A 52 5.64 -12.14 2.21
N CYS A 53 6.54 -11.21 2.56
CA CYS A 53 6.92 -10.10 1.68
C CYS A 53 7.58 -10.59 0.38
N LEU A 54 8.25 -11.75 0.39
CA LEU A 54 8.99 -12.24 -0.78
C LEU A 54 8.13 -13.12 -1.69
N LYS A 55 7.14 -13.83 -1.15
CA LYS A 55 6.26 -14.76 -1.91
C LYS A 55 5.56 -14.15 -3.14
N PRO A 56 5.12 -12.87 -3.16
CA PRO A 56 4.45 -12.28 -4.31
C PRO A 56 5.39 -11.87 -5.45
N LEU A 57 6.71 -11.90 -5.24
CA LEU A 57 7.71 -11.46 -6.21
C LEU A 57 8.02 -12.57 -7.21
N LYS A 58 8.27 -12.20 -8.47
CA LYS A 58 8.81 -13.12 -9.47
C LYS A 58 10.27 -13.40 -9.19
N ALA A 59 10.79 -14.50 -9.76
CA ALA A 59 12.20 -14.86 -9.62
C ALA A 59 13.17 -13.75 -10.07
N ASN A 60 12.83 -13.00 -11.12
CA ASN A 60 13.64 -11.88 -11.60
C ASN A 60 13.39 -10.56 -10.84
N GLU A 61 12.40 -10.51 -9.97
CA GLU A 61 12.12 -9.39 -9.06
C GLU A 61 12.68 -9.65 -7.65
N ALA A 62 13.31 -10.81 -7.45
CA ALA A 62 13.91 -11.22 -6.19
C ALA A 62 15.25 -11.92 -6.43
N SER A 63 16.15 -11.26 -7.16
CA SER A 63 17.43 -11.85 -7.57
C SER A 63 18.51 -10.81 -7.83
N ASP A 64 19.71 -11.08 -7.32
CA ASP A 64 20.91 -10.28 -7.59
C ASP A 64 21.27 -10.20 -9.09
N LYS A 65 20.77 -11.13 -9.91
CA LYS A 65 21.00 -11.15 -11.36
C LYS A 65 20.31 -9.99 -12.09
N TYR A 66 19.28 -9.41 -11.48
CA TYR A 66 18.44 -8.37 -12.09
C TYR A 66 18.24 -7.19 -11.13
N PRO A 67 19.31 -6.46 -10.74
CA PRO A 67 19.25 -5.46 -9.68
C PRO A 67 18.26 -4.32 -9.96
N ALA A 68 18.04 -3.98 -11.23
CA ALA A 68 17.08 -2.95 -11.62
C ALA A 68 15.60 -3.38 -11.49
N ASN A 69 15.32 -4.67 -11.37
CA ASN A 69 13.97 -5.22 -11.19
C ASN A 69 13.75 -5.73 -9.75
N ASP A 70 14.75 -5.65 -8.88
CA ASP A 70 14.72 -6.27 -7.55
C ASP A 70 13.84 -5.47 -6.58
N GLU A 71 12.75 -6.10 -6.12
CA GLU A 71 11.73 -5.51 -5.26
C GLU A 71 11.85 -5.96 -3.80
N ARG A 72 12.86 -6.78 -3.45
CA ARG A 72 13.00 -7.33 -2.08
C ARG A 72 13.12 -6.24 -1.03
N VAL A 73 13.97 -5.25 -1.31
CA VAL A 73 14.15 -4.08 -0.44
C VAL A 73 12.87 -3.25 -0.37
N PHE A 74 12.21 -3.01 -1.51
CA PHE A 74 10.98 -2.22 -1.58
C PHE A 74 9.90 -2.80 -0.67
N MET A 75 9.67 -4.11 -0.75
CA MET A 75 8.63 -4.79 0.03
C MET A 75 8.79 -4.57 1.54
N VAL A 76 10.02 -4.62 2.04
CA VAL A 76 10.30 -4.50 3.47
C VAL A 76 10.40 -3.04 3.90
N ALA A 77 10.92 -2.16 3.05
CA ALA A 77 10.99 -0.72 3.30
C ALA A 77 9.59 -0.11 3.48
N ILE A 78 8.63 -0.45 2.61
CA ILE A 78 7.25 0.05 2.73
C ILE A 78 6.58 -0.44 4.02
N VAL A 79 6.82 -1.68 4.45
CA VAL A 79 6.27 -2.16 5.73
C VAL A 79 6.87 -1.39 6.89
N ASN A 80 8.18 -1.14 6.87
CA ASN A 80 8.85 -0.32 7.87
C ASN A 80 8.28 1.11 7.93
N ASP A 81 8.08 1.75 6.77
CA ASP A 81 7.54 3.11 6.66
C ASP A 81 6.08 3.19 7.10
N LEU A 82 5.30 2.14 6.88
CA LEU A 82 3.94 2.04 7.40
C LEU A 82 3.95 1.96 8.93
N ALA A 83 5.03 1.46 9.56
CA ALA A 83 5.20 1.36 11.01
C ALA A 83 4.00 0.68 11.70
N PRO A 84 3.72 -0.60 11.39
CA PRO A 84 2.54 -1.29 11.92
C PRO A 84 2.62 -1.48 13.44
N CYS A 85 1.58 -1.07 14.17
CA CYS A 85 1.58 -1.10 15.63
C CYS A 85 0.89 -2.33 16.26
N ASP A 86 0.06 -3.03 15.49
CA ASP A 86 -0.67 -4.22 15.96
C ASP A 86 -0.76 -5.32 14.89
N ALA A 87 -1.39 -6.45 15.25
CA ALA A 87 -1.45 -7.62 14.40
C ALA A 87 -2.22 -7.38 13.09
N VAL A 88 -3.26 -6.54 13.13
CA VAL A 88 -4.06 -6.21 11.93
C VAL A 88 -3.25 -5.32 11.02
N GLU A 89 -2.60 -4.29 11.56
CA GLU A 89 -1.72 -3.41 10.77
C GLU A 89 -0.57 -4.17 10.12
N ARG A 90 0.04 -5.15 10.81
CA ARG A 90 1.12 -5.98 10.26
C ARG A 90 0.68 -6.74 9.01
N MET A 91 -0.47 -7.44 9.11
CA MET A 91 -1.04 -8.16 7.97
C MET A 91 -1.41 -7.20 6.84
N LEU A 92 -2.02 -6.07 7.19
CA LEU A 92 -2.45 -5.07 6.22
C LEU A 92 -1.26 -4.43 5.50
N ALA A 93 -0.18 -4.11 6.21
CA ALA A 93 1.03 -3.52 5.64
C ALA A 93 1.70 -4.46 4.61
N VAL A 94 1.87 -5.75 4.96
CA VAL A 94 2.40 -6.76 4.03
C VAL A 94 1.50 -6.89 2.80
N GLN A 95 0.18 -6.95 2.99
CA GLN A 95 -0.77 -7.02 1.89
C GLN A 95 -0.76 -5.75 1.03
N MET A 96 -0.63 -4.56 1.61
CA MET A 96 -0.57 -3.29 0.87
C MET A 96 0.67 -3.21 -0.02
N ALA A 97 1.84 -3.63 0.49
CA ALA A 97 3.06 -3.71 -0.32
C ALA A 97 2.88 -4.68 -1.50
N ALA A 98 2.30 -5.87 -1.25
CA ALA A 98 2.04 -6.85 -2.30
C ALA A 98 1.03 -6.34 -3.35
N THR A 99 -0.06 -5.70 -2.91
CA THR A 99 -1.05 -5.06 -3.79
C THR A 99 -0.39 -3.98 -4.65
N HIS A 100 0.49 -3.16 -4.07
CA HIS A 100 1.19 -2.11 -4.80
C HIS A 100 2.05 -2.70 -5.93
N VAL A 101 2.91 -3.68 -5.62
CA VAL A 101 3.75 -4.36 -6.62
C VAL A 101 2.89 -4.98 -7.71
N ALA A 102 1.78 -5.65 -7.36
CA ALA A 102 0.86 -6.20 -8.34
C ALA A 102 0.21 -5.12 -9.23
N THR A 103 -0.12 -3.96 -8.67
CA THR A 103 -0.70 -2.82 -9.38
C THR A 103 0.28 -2.26 -10.41
N ILE A 104 1.53 -1.99 -10.00
CA ILE A 104 2.58 -1.50 -10.91
C ILE A 104 2.88 -2.51 -12.01
N ARG A 105 2.93 -3.80 -11.68
CA ARG A 105 3.09 -4.86 -12.67
C ARG A 105 1.93 -4.92 -13.67
N SER A 106 0.69 -4.76 -13.21
CA SER A 106 -0.48 -4.71 -14.09
C SER A 106 -0.46 -3.47 -14.98
N ALA A 107 0.00 -2.32 -14.47
CA ALA A 107 0.19 -1.11 -15.27
C ALA A 107 1.23 -1.33 -16.38
N ARG A 108 2.34 -1.99 -16.05
CA ARG A 108 3.35 -2.38 -17.05
C ARG A 108 2.78 -3.30 -18.11
N TRP A 109 1.99 -4.32 -17.75
CA TRP A 109 1.34 -5.19 -18.73
C TRP A 109 0.39 -4.42 -19.64
N LEU A 110 -0.39 -3.49 -19.09
CA LEU A 110 -1.27 -2.62 -19.86
C LEU A 110 -0.48 -1.75 -20.86
N ALA A 111 0.66 -1.20 -20.45
CA ALA A 111 1.51 -0.36 -21.29
C ALA A 111 2.18 -1.12 -22.46
N ASN A 112 2.30 -2.46 -22.35
CA ASN A 112 2.91 -3.32 -23.37
C ASN A 112 1.87 -4.18 -24.11
N ALA A 113 0.59 -3.87 -24.00
CA ALA A 113 -0.47 -4.64 -24.65
C ALA A 113 -0.66 -4.18 -26.09
N ASP A 114 -0.57 -5.12 -27.04
CA ASP A 114 -0.70 -4.84 -28.48
C ASP A 114 -2.09 -5.10 -29.04
N THR A 115 -2.94 -5.78 -28.27
CA THR A 115 -4.27 -6.21 -28.72
C THR A 115 -5.37 -5.71 -27.79
N ILE A 116 -6.53 -5.39 -28.37
CA ILE A 116 -7.71 -4.96 -27.61
C ILE A 116 -8.07 -5.95 -26.47
N PRO A 117 -8.08 -7.29 -26.68
CA PRO A 117 -8.35 -8.22 -25.59
C PRO A 117 -7.33 -8.14 -24.44
N GLN A 118 -6.03 -8.01 -24.73
CA GLN A 118 -5.00 -7.85 -23.69
C GLN A 118 -5.19 -6.55 -22.91
N ILE A 119 -5.44 -5.43 -23.62
CA ILE A 119 -5.73 -4.13 -23.01
C ILE A 119 -6.91 -4.26 -22.03
N GLN A 120 -8.01 -4.89 -22.44
CA GLN A 120 -9.19 -5.06 -21.58
C GLN A 120 -8.91 -5.86 -20.31
N VAL A 121 -8.17 -6.97 -20.43
CA VAL A 121 -7.82 -7.83 -19.28
C VAL A 121 -6.89 -7.07 -18.31
N HIS A 122 -5.84 -6.44 -18.80
CA HIS A 122 -4.87 -5.72 -17.97
C HIS A 122 -5.44 -4.45 -17.36
N TYR A 123 -6.27 -3.71 -18.09
CA TYR A 123 -7.00 -2.54 -17.57
C TYR A 123 -7.94 -2.93 -16.43
N THR A 124 -8.68 -4.02 -16.60
CA THR A 124 -9.57 -4.55 -15.56
C THR A 124 -8.80 -4.99 -14.31
N GLY A 125 -7.69 -5.72 -14.49
CA GLY A 125 -6.81 -6.13 -13.40
C GLY A 125 -6.23 -4.95 -12.64
N TYR A 126 -5.67 -3.98 -13.36
CA TYR A 126 -5.13 -2.74 -12.81
C TYR A 126 -6.17 -1.99 -11.97
N ASN A 127 -7.36 -1.75 -12.55
CA ASN A 127 -8.42 -1.03 -11.85
C ASN A 127 -8.91 -1.74 -10.59
N LYS A 128 -8.98 -3.07 -10.59
CA LYS A 128 -9.34 -3.84 -9.39
C LYS A 128 -8.29 -3.65 -8.29
N LEU A 129 -7.02 -3.81 -8.62
CA LEU A 129 -5.92 -3.67 -7.66
C LEU A 129 -5.80 -2.23 -7.13
N ALA A 130 -5.96 -1.22 -7.99
CA ALA A 130 -5.96 0.18 -7.59
C ALA A 130 -7.11 0.50 -6.61
N ARG A 131 -8.32 -0.02 -6.86
CA ARG A 131 -9.44 0.10 -5.92
C ARG A 131 -9.20 -0.64 -4.61
N THR A 132 -8.59 -1.84 -4.67
CA THR A 132 -8.19 -2.58 -3.47
C THR A 132 -7.19 -1.79 -2.64
N PHE A 133 -6.16 -1.20 -3.26
CA PHE A 133 -5.18 -0.38 -2.55
C PHE A 133 -5.83 0.83 -1.87
N ALA A 134 -6.73 1.53 -2.57
CA ALA A 134 -7.47 2.64 -1.98
C ALA A 134 -8.30 2.17 -0.76
N ALA A 135 -8.99 1.04 -0.87
CA ALA A 135 -9.75 0.47 0.25
C ALA A 135 -8.85 0.05 1.43
N GLN A 136 -7.66 -0.48 1.17
CA GLN A 136 -6.68 -0.82 2.21
C GLN A 136 -6.15 0.43 2.91
N ALA A 137 -5.84 1.50 2.17
CA ALA A 137 -5.41 2.77 2.74
C ALA A 137 -6.49 3.41 3.62
N GLU A 138 -7.75 3.37 3.17
CA GLU A 138 -8.92 3.80 3.95
C GLU A 138 -9.11 2.96 5.22
N ALA A 139 -8.97 1.63 5.11
CA ALA A 139 -9.07 0.71 6.24
C ALA A 139 -7.99 0.98 7.28
N LEU A 140 -6.73 1.15 6.86
CA LEU A 140 -5.62 1.49 7.74
C LEU A 140 -5.86 2.83 8.44
N ARG A 141 -6.30 3.86 7.72
CA ARG A 141 -6.61 5.17 8.30
C ARG A 141 -7.70 5.04 9.38
N LYS A 142 -8.80 4.36 9.07
CA LYS A 142 -9.92 4.16 10.01
C LYS A 142 -9.49 3.36 11.24
N HIS A 143 -8.69 2.32 11.05
CA HIS A 143 -8.14 1.50 12.12
C HIS A 143 -7.32 2.35 13.10
N ARG A 144 -6.44 3.23 12.57
CA ARG A 144 -5.62 4.15 13.38
C ARG A 144 -6.40 5.23 14.10
N THR A 145 -7.46 5.76 13.48
CA THR A 145 -8.27 6.83 14.07
C THR A 145 -9.44 6.28 14.90
N GLY A 146 -9.49 4.97 15.18
CA GLY A 146 -10.55 4.34 15.97
C GLY A 146 -11.94 4.41 15.34
N GLY A 147 -12.03 4.68 14.03
CA GLY A 147 -13.29 4.91 13.34
C GLY A 147 -14.07 6.15 13.81
N GLU A 148 -13.48 7.02 14.63
CA GLU A 148 -14.16 8.21 15.14
C GLU A 148 -14.36 9.23 14.02
N GLN A 149 -15.62 9.40 13.60
CA GLN A 149 -16.02 10.60 12.87
C GLN A 149 -16.10 11.75 13.87
N LYS A 150 -15.02 12.51 14.05
CA LYS A 150 -15.04 13.75 14.83
C LYS A 150 -15.98 14.76 14.16
N VAL A 151 -17.22 14.85 14.65
CA VAL A 151 -18.16 15.91 14.29
C VAL A 151 -17.78 17.15 15.11
N THR A 152 -17.11 18.12 14.47
CA THR A 152 -16.85 19.42 15.10
C THR A 152 -18.16 20.20 15.14
N VAL A 153 -18.80 20.27 16.31
CA VAL A 153 -19.99 21.10 16.52
C VAL A 153 -19.55 22.56 16.57
N GLN A 154 -19.71 23.28 15.46
CA GLN A 154 -19.62 24.73 15.44
C GLN A 154 -20.99 25.29 15.79
N HIS A 155 -21.11 25.94 16.95
CA HIS A 155 -22.32 26.69 17.30
C HIS A 155 -22.45 27.88 16.35
N VAL A 156 -23.35 27.80 15.38
CA VAL A 156 -23.73 28.93 14.53
C VAL A 156 -24.91 29.61 15.20
N ASN A 157 -24.70 30.85 15.65
CA ASN A 157 -25.80 31.66 16.18
C ASN A 157 -26.61 32.19 15.00
N VAL A 158 -27.86 31.76 14.89
CA VAL A 158 -28.79 32.27 13.89
C VAL A 158 -29.52 33.45 14.51
N SER A 159 -29.28 34.67 13.99
CA SER A 159 -30.01 35.87 14.40
C SER A 159 -31.47 35.81 13.97
N ASP A 160 -32.34 36.57 14.63
CA ASP A 160 -33.77 36.67 14.29
C ASP A 160 -33.96 36.93 12.78
N GLY A 161 -34.55 35.96 12.08
CA GLY A 161 -34.78 35.99 10.64
C GLY A 161 -33.87 35.08 9.79
N GLY A 162 -32.83 34.46 10.35
CA GLY A 162 -32.02 33.46 9.65
C GLY A 162 -32.68 32.08 9.66
N GLN A 163 -32.68 31.37 8.53
CA GLN A 163 -33.13 29.97 8.44
C GLN A 163 -31.96 29.07 8.09
N ALA A 164 -31.71 28.07 8.92
CA ALA A 164 -30.75 26.99 8.64
C ALA A 164 -31.53 25.72 8.27
N ILE A 165 -31.24 25.16 7.10
CA ILE A 165 -31.82 23.89 6.65
C ILE A 165 -30.84 22.77 6.98
N VAL A 166 -31.29 21.75 7.72
CA VAL A 166 -30.48 20.55 8.03
C VAL A 166 -31.16 19.34 7.38
N GLY A 167 -30.51 18.73 6.38
CA GLY A 167 -31.02 17.55 5.68
C GLY A 167 -30.54 17.46 4.22
N ASN A 168 -30.89 16.36 3.54
CA ASN A 168 -30.56 16.17 2.12
C ASN A 168 -31.51 17.02 1.27
N VAL A 169 -31.05 18.16 0.73
CA VAL A 169 -31.89 19.09 -0.03
C VAL A 169 -31.94 18.69 -1.49
N GLN A 170 -33.08 18.18 -1.95
CA GLN A 170 -33.43 18.17 -3.38
C GLN A 170 -34.24 19.44 -3.67
N ALA A 171 -33.62 20.41 -4.34
CA ALA A 171 -34.29 21.62 -4.79
C ALA A 171 -35.26 21.26 -5.94
N GLY A 172 -36.52 20.97 -5.60
CA GLY A 172 -37.60 20.77 -6.56
C GLY A 172 -38.05 22.10 -7.14
N GLY A 173 -37.42 22.54 -8.24
CA GLY A 173 -37.88 23.70 -9.01
C GLY A 173 -39.22 23.43 -9.67
N ARG A 174 -40.33 23.84 -9.03
CA ARG A 174 -41.67 23.87 -9.64
C ARG A 174 -41.99 25.29 -10.08
N GLY A 175 -41.72 25.58 -11.35
CA GLY A 175 -42.29 26.72 -12.07
C GLY A 175 -43.47 26.25 -12.93
N LYS A 176 -44.68 26.38 -12.38
CA LYS A 176 -45.97 26.50 -13.09
C LYS A 176 -46.68 27.64 -12.36
N ASP A 177 -47.35 28.62 -12.94
CA ASP A 177 -47.73 29.02 -14.29
C ASP A 177 -48.40 30.37 -14.02
N GLU A 178 -48.06 31.48 -14.69
CA GLU A 178 -48.98 32.64 -14.85
C GLU A 178 -48.57 33.45 -16.09
N THR A 179 -49.14 33.13 -17.26
CA THR A 179 -50.06 34.00 -18.04
C THR A 179 -50.48 33.33 -19.34
#